data_AF-C6ZQY9-F1
#
_entry.id   AF-C6ZQY9-F1
#
_cell.length_a   1.000
_cell.length_b   1.000
_cell.length_c   1.000
_cell.angle_alpha   90.00
_cell.angle_beta   90.00
_cell.angle_gamma   90.00
#
_symmetry.space_group_name_H-M   'P 1'
#
loop_
_entity.id
_entity.type
_entity.pdbx_description
1 polymer ?
#
loop_
_entity_poly.entity_id
_entity_poly.type
_entity_poly.pdbx_seq_one_letter_code
_entity_poly.pdbx_strand_id
1 'polypeptide(L)'
;QPNECKLKNYEFNYNIPRIADFIKCVFMGYKWHTTDRPYKALPNNMIRDLAANGLNESDAQKVVSDCEKSGKKVSAMDYFMCLYTNSKTKEAIVNWIKLKDEKFFKRC
;
A
#
# COMPACT_ATOMS: atom_id res chain seq x y z
N GLN A 1 2.74 16.80 -16.22
CA GLN A 1 1.57 16.73 -15.33
C GLN A 1 1.99 16.98 -13.88
N PRO A 2 1.20 17.71 -13.09
CA PRO A 2 1.40 17.85 -11.64
C PRO A 2 1.39 16.48 -10.94
N ASN A 3 2.16 16.34 -9.87
CA ASN A 3 2.27 15.08 -9.12
C ASN A 3 0.93 14.61 -8.54
N GLU A 4 0.07 15.54 -8.15
CA GLU A 4 -1.28 15.24 -7.65
C GLU A 4 -2.15 14.56 -8.72
N CYS A 5 -2.01 14.94 -9.99
CA CYS A 5 -2.71 14.30 -11.10
C CYS A 5 -2.22 12.86 -11.34
N LYS A 6 -0.90 12.61 -11.22
CA LYS A 6 -0.35 11.26 -11.34
C LYS A 6 -0.91 10.33 -10.26
N LEU A 7 -0.99 10.81 -9.01
CA LEU A 7 -1.56 10.04 -7.91
C LEU A 7 -3.05 9.77 -8.07
N LYS A 8 -3.84 10.75 -8.52
CA LYS A 8 -5.26 10.58 -8.84
C LYS A 8 -5.51 9.61 -9.99
N ASN A 9 -4.55 9.49 -10.91
CA ASN A 9 -4.59 8.52 -12.01
C ASN A 9 -4.01 7.15 -11.61
N TYR A 10 -3.72 6.93 -10.32
CA TYR A 10 -3.13 5.70 -9.81
C TYR A 10 -1.72 5.41 -10.36
N GLU A 11 -1.01 6.43 -10.84
CA GLU A 11 0.35 6.32 -11.38
C GLU A 11 1.39 6.52 -10.28
N PHE A 12 1.64 5.48 -9.50
CA PHE A 12 2.64 5.50 -8.43
C PHE A 12 4.03 5.11 -8.93
N ASN A 13 5.05 5.89 -8.58
CA ASN A 13 6.45 5.57 -8.82
C ASN A 13 7.36 6.34 -7.83
N TYR A 14 8.60 5.90 -7.71
CA TYR A 14 9.60 6.48 -6.80
C TYR A 14 10.06 7.90 -7.18
N ASN A 15 9.78 8.38 -8.40
CA ASN A 15 10.21 9.71 -8.85
C ASN A 15 9.26 10.83 -8.39
N ILE A 16 8.12 10.50 -7.78
CA ILE A 16 7.21 11.48 -7.20
C ILE A 16 7.84 12.01 -5.89
N PRO A 17 8.11 13.32 -5.77
CA PRO A 17 8.66 13.90 -4.55
C PRO A 17 7.81 13.54 -3.32
N ARG A 18 8.47 13.10 -2.24
CA ARG A 18 7.85 12.73 -0.95
C ARG A 18 6.82 11.59 -1.00
N ILE A 19 6.80 10.80 -2.08
CA ILE A 19 5.84 9.69 -2.20
C ILE A 19 5.99 8.65 -1.09
N ALA A 20 7.23 8.36 -0.66
CA ALA A 20 7.48 7.41 0.41
C ALA A 20 6.88 7.88 1.75
N ASP A 21 6.96 9.18 2.05
CA ASP A 21 6.36 9.76 3.26
C ASP A 21 4.83 9.73 3.19
N PHE A 22 4.27 10.05 2.02
CA PHE A 22 2.83 9.96 1.77
C PHE A 22 2.31 8.53 1.98
N ILE A 23 2.92 7.54 1.30
CA ILE A 23 2.51 6.13 1.41
C ILE A 23 2.70 5.62 2.84
N LYS A 24 3.78 6.00 3.51
CA LYS A 24 3.96 5.68 4.93
C LYS A 24 2.83 6.25 5.78
N CYS A 25 2.41 7.49 5.53
CA CYS A 25 1.31 8.06 6.30
C CYS A 25 -0.01 7.34 6.05
N VAL A 26 -0.31 7.02 4.79
CA VAL A 26 -1.46 6.18 4.42
C VAL A 26 -1.41 4.85 5.19
N PHE A 27 -0.27 4.16 5.18
CA PHE A 27 -0.11 2.87 5.87
C PHE A 27 -0.36 2.98 7.38
N MET A 28 0.07 4.07 8.02
CA MET A 28 -0.25 4.33 9.42
C MET A 28 -1.75 4.61 9.62
N GLY A 29 -2.36 5.45 8.79
CA GLY A 29 -3.78 5.80 8.88
C GLY A 29 -4.72 4.61 8.70
N TYR A 30 -4.33 3.63 7.87
CA TYR A 30 -5.07 2.38 7.66
C TYR A 30 -4.59 1.21 8.51
N LYS A 31 -3.69 1.46 9.48
CA LYS A 31 -3.16 0.43 10.39
C LYS A 31 -2.47 -0.73 9.66
N TRP A 32 -1.90 -0.46 8.49
CA TRP A 32 -0.98 -1.37 7.81
C TRP A 32 0.45 -1.22 8.35
N HIS A 33 0.71 -0.15 9.11
CA HIS A 33 1.88 0.00 9.97
C HIS A 33 1.47 0.47 11.36
N THR A 34 2.32 0.18 12.35
CA THR A 34 2.23 0.80 13.68
C THR A 34 2.53 2.29 13.62
N THR A 35 2.02 3.05 14.59
CA THR A 35 2.26 4.50 14.73
C THR A 35 3.39 4.83 15.70
N ASP A 36 3.73 3.89 16.59
CA ASP A 36 4.86 3.96 17.51
C ASP A 36 6.17 3.52 16.84
N ARG A 37 7.29 4.07 17.32
CA ARG A 37 8.62 3.69 16.84
C ARG A 37 9.16 2.47 17.63
N PRO A 38 9.82 1.50 16.97
CA PRO A 38 10.03 1.41 15.53
C PRO A 38 8.74 1.04 14.79
N TYR A 39 8.48 1.69 13.66
CA TYR A 39 7.33 1.38 12.81
C TYR A 39 7.44 -0.07 12.32
N LYS A 40 6.38 -0.85 12.52
CA LYS A 40 6.29 -2.24 12.07
C LYS A 40 5.14 -2.40 11.10
N ALA A 41 5.34 -3.14 10.02
CA ALA A 41 4.26 -3.56 9.15
C ALA A 41 3.27 -4.44 9.93
N LEU A 42 2.00 -4.38 9.54
CA LEU A 42 0.91 -5.19 10.09
C LEU A 42 0.28 -6.02 8.95
N PRO A 43 0.94 -7.11 8.51
CA PRO A 43 0.53 -7.91 7.35
C PRO A 43 -0.92 -8.36 7.38
N ASN A 44 -1.42 -8.77 8.55
CA ASN A 44 -2.80 -9.25 8.70
C ASN A 44 -3.84 -8.18 8.32
N ASN A 45 -3.57 -6.90 8.59
CA ASN A 45 -4.47 -5.82 8.20
C ASN A 45 -4.43 -5.59 6.68
N MET A 46 -3.25 -5.71 6.05
CA MET A 46 -3.11 -5.64 4.59
C MET A 46 -3.87 -6.79 3.93
N ILE A 47 -3.69 -8.01 4.42
CA ILE A 47 -4.34 -9.23 3.91
C ILE A 47 -5.86 -9.08 3.97
N ARG A 48 -6.39 -8.67 5.14
CA ARG A 48 -7.84 -8.45 5.32
C ARG A 48 -8.39 -7.42 4.34
N ASP A 49 -7.70 -6.29 4.19
CA ASP A 49 -8.16 -5.21 3.32
C ASP A 49 -8.08 -5.61 1.85
N LEU A 50 -7.02 -6.30 1.41
CA LEU A 50 -6.93 -6.83 0.04
C LEU A 50 -8.02 -7.87 -0.24
N ALA A 51 -8.28 -8.76 0.72
CA ALA A 51 -9.32 -9.78 0.58
C ALA A 51 -10.72 -9.16 0.46
N ALA A 52 -11.00 -8.13 1.26
CA ALA A 52 -12.24 -7.36 1.16
C ALA A 52 -12.40 -6.61 -0.18
N ASN A 53 -11.34 -6.51 -0.97
CA ASN A 53 -11.30 -5.82 -2.27
C ASN A 53 -11.19 -6.78 -3.47
N GLY A 54 -11.61 -8.04 -3.29
CA GLY A 54 -11.78 -9.00 -4.39
C GLY A 54 -10.61 -9.97 -4.59
N LEU A 55 -9.56 -9.89 -3.77
CA LEU A 55 -8.52 -10.91 -3.75
C LEU A 55 -8.96 -12.09 -2.87
N ASN A 56 -8.63 -13.33 -3.23
CA ASN A 56 -8.83 -14.43 -2.29
C ASN A 56 -7.79 -14.35 -1.15
N GLU A 57 -8.18 -14.82 0.04
CA GLU A 57 -7.34 -14.67 1.24
C GLU A 57 -5.99 -15.39 1.11
N SER A 58 -5.96 -16.57 0.48
CA SER A 58 -4.73 -17.34 0.26
C SER A 58 -3.72 -16.61 -0.63
N ASP A 59 -4.18 -15.95 -1.70
CA ASP A 59 -3.31 -15.16 -2.58
C ASP A 59 -2.88 -13.87 -1.88
N ALA A 60 -3.75 -13.25 -1.08
CA ALA A 60 -3.40 -12.09 -0.26
C ALA A 60 -2.28 -12.45 0.74
N GLN A 61 -2.42 -13.55 1.48
CA GLN A 61 -1.41 -14.06 2.40
C GLN A 61 -0.09 -14.33 1.69
N LYS A 62 -0.13 -15.04 0.56
CA LYS A 62 1.06 -15.38 -0.22
C LYS A 62 1.81 -14.13 -0.68
N VAL A 63 1.12 -13.20 -1.33
CA VAL A 63 1.79 -12.01 -1.89
C VAL A 63 2.29 -11.09 -0.79
N VAL A 64 1.53 -10.87 0.29
CA VAL A 64 1.98 -10.02 1.41
C VAL A 64 3.22 -10.63 2.08
N SER A 65 3.26 -11.95 2.26
CA SER A 65 4.46 -12.66 2.75
C SER A 65 5.63 -12.52 1.77
N ASP A 66 5.40 -12.66 0.46
CA ASP A 66 6.45 -12.56 -0.54
C ASP A 66 7.03 -11.13 -0.61
N CYS A 67 6.19 -10.11 -0.42
CA CYS A 67 6.63 -8.72 -0.27
C CYS A 67 7.43 -8.46 1.02
N GLU A 68 7.25 -9.27 2.07
CA GLU A 68 8.03 -9.19 3.32
C GLU A 68 9.42 -9.81 3.17
N LYS A 69 9.53 -10.89 2.40
CA LYS A 69 10.73 -11.74 2.29
C LYS A 69 11.88 -11.13 1.50
N SER A 70 11.75 -9.92 0.96
CA SER A 70 12.81 -9.28 0.16
C SER A 70 14.05 -8.82 0.96
N GLY A 71 14.26 -9.34 2.19
CA GLY A 71 15.57 -9.41 2.86
C GLY A 71 16.13 -8.12 3.47
N LYS A 72 15.41 -6.99 3.35
CA LYS A 72 15.73 -5.71 4.00
C LYS A 72 14.52 -5.27 4.82
N LYS A 73 14.69 -4.37 5.79
CA LYS A 73 13.56 -3.65 6.40
C LYS A 73 12.72 -3.04 5.28
N VAL A 74 11.63 -3.70 4.90
CA VAL A 74 10.77 -3.30 3.79
C VAL A 74 10.03 -2.04 4.23
N SER A 75 10.26 -0.93 3.53
CA SER A 75 9.54 0.30 3.85
C SER A 75 8.06 0.16 3.45
N ALA A 76 7.20 1.04 3.99
CA ALA A 76 5.82 1.12 3.54
C ALA A 76 5.70 1.33 2.01
N MET A 77 6.63 2.10 1.43
CA MET A 77 6.70 2.30 -0.02
C MET A 77 7.07 1.01 -0.77
N ASP A 78 8.03 0.24 -0.25
CA ASP A 78 8.43 -1.02 -0.89
C ASP A 78 7.32 -2.07 -0.85
N TYR A 79 6.59 -2.16 0.28
CA TYR A 79 5.39 -2.98 0.39
C TYR A 79 4.33 -2.55 -0.62
N PHE A 80 4.04 -1.25 -0.67
CA PHE A 80 3.05 -0.71 -1.58
C PHE A 80 3.42 -0.98 -3.04
N MET A 81 4.66 -0.73 -3.43
CA MET A 81 5.12 -0.95 -4.81
C MET A 81 5.13 -2.44 -5.17
N CYS A 82 5.53 -3.32 -4.25
CA CYS A 82 5.47 -4.76 -4.45
C CYS A 82 4.04 -5.21 -4.76
N LEU A 83 3.07 -4.78 -3.96
CA LEU A 83 1.66 -5.13 -4.15
C LEU A 83 1.03 -4.43 -5.38
N TYR A 84 1.39 -3.18 -5.67
CA TYR A 84 0.87 -2.41 -6.80
C TYR A 84 1.39 -2.94 -8.16
N THR A 85 2.62 -3.46 -8.19
CA THR A 85 3.22 -4.02 -9.41
C THR A 85 2.94 -5.51 -9.61
N ASN A 86 2.56 -6.23 -8.54
CA ASN A 86 2.19 -7.64 -8.64
C ASN A 86 0.83 -7.80 -9.34
N SER A 87 0.80 -8.57 -10.42
CA SER A 87 -0.39 -8.77 -11.26
C SER A 87 -1.60 -9.34 -10.52
N LYS A 88 -1.39 -10.14 -9.47
CA LYS A 88 -2.47 -10.73 -8.67
C LYS A 88 -3.14 -9.71 -7.73
N THR A 89 -2.37 -8.74 -7.25
CA THR A 89 -2.82 -7.82 -6.18
C THR A 89 -3.07 -6.41 -6.66
N LYS A 90 -2.61 -6.06 -7.87
CA LYS A 90 -2.76 -4.73 -8.46
C LYS A 90 -4.22 -4.27 -8.48
N GLU A 91 -5.13 -5.12 -8.94
CA GLU A 91 -6.55 -4.76 -9.01
C GLU A 91 -7.16 -4.51 -7.62
N ALA A 92 -6.90 -5.41 -6.66
CA ALA A 92 -7.37 -5.27 -5.29
C ALA A 92 -6.82 -4.01 -4.61
N ILE A 93 -5.54 -3.65 -4.85
CA ILE A 93 -4.99 -2.38 -4.36
C ILE A 93 -5.67 -1.18 -4.99
N VAL A 94 -5.85 -1.17 -6.31
CA VAL A 94 -6.48 -0.04 -7.00
C VAL A 94 -7.93 0.12 -6.51
N ASN A 95 -8.66 -0.97 -6.31
CA ASN A 95 -10.01 -0.96 -5.75
C ASN A 95 -10.02 -0.45 -4.31
N TRP A 96 -9.06 -0.88 -3.47
CA TRP A 96 -8.92 -0.37 -2.12
C TRP A 96 -8.65 1.14 -2.12
N ILE A 97 -7.74 1.65 -2.96
CA ILE A 97 -7.48 3.10 -3.08
C ILE A 97 -8.75 3.84 -3.52
N LYS A 98 -9.48 3.34 -4.52
CA LYS A 98 -10.76 3.91 -5.00
C LYS A 98 -11.83 3.97 -3.92
N LEU A 99 -12.03 2.90 -3.16
CA LEU A 99 -13.00 2.91 -2.05
C LEU A 99 -12.61 3.88 -0.94
N LYS A 100 -11.31 4.14 -0.80
CA LYS A 100 -10.77 5.05 0.19
C LYS A 100 -10.57 6.47 -0.35
N ASP A 101 -10.86 6.76 -1.62
CA ASP A 101 -10.47 7.97 -2.38
C ASP A 101 -10.57 9.28 -1.56
N GLU A 102 -11.70 9.54 -0.88
CA GLU A 102 -11.86 10.74 -0.04
C GLU A 102 -10.94 10.82 1.19
N LYS A 103 -10.47 9.69 1.73
CA LYS A 103 -9.62 9.59 2.92
C LYS A 103 -8.19 9.20 2.59
N PHE A 104 -7.96 8.54 1.47
CA PHE A 104 -6.64 8.11 0.99
C PHE A 104 -5.79 9.31 0.56
N PHE A 105 -6.41 10.28 -0.13
CA PHE A 105 -5.74 11.50 -0.58
C PHE A 105 -5.89 12.69 0.38
N LYS A 106 -6.64 12.52 1.49
CA LYS A 106 -6.67 13.56 2.54
C LYS A 106 -5.30 13.59 3.20
N ARG A 107 -4.75 14.81 3.29
CA ARG A 107 -3.50 15.08 3.99
C ARG A 107 -3.58 14.55 5.41
N CYS A 108 -2.67 13.66 5.75
CA CYS A 108 -1.99 13.75 7.02
C CYS A 108 -1.23 15.10 7.06
#